data_AF-A0A2G3K172-F1
#
_entry.id   AF-A0A2G3K172-F1
#
_cell.length_a   1.000
_cell.length_b   1.000
_cell.length_c   1.000
_cell.angle_alpha   90.00
_cell.angle_beta   90.00
_cell.angle_gamma   90.00
#
_symmetry.space_group_name_H-M   'P 1'
#
loop_
_entity.id
_entity.type
_entity.pdbx_description
1 polymer ?
#
loop_
_entity_poly.entity_id
_entity_poly.type
_entity_poly.pdbx_seq_one_letter_code
_entity_poly.pdbx_strand_id
1 'polypeptide(L)'
;MLIDWFTVGAQVLNFLILVWLLKRFLYQPILDAIDTRELRIAKELADADAQKADASRARDDYQNKHIAFKKERDALMQQATETANTERLRLLSEARQAAATLSEQRHESMQRELMVLQREIGRRTQQEVFAIARKALNDLAGGDLETRIVDRFIDRLNHLGRDEKDGLVLALQHSREPLLVRSVFDLPPAQRATLEAVIQTLLGAETKTHYEMTPDLVSGIELSCGGQKVAWNIDEYLASLQKGLEDLLSVTSATKTVKKSAETNEKVEQGT
;
A
#
# COMPACT_ATOMS: atom_id res chain seq x y z
N MET A 1 -35.38 -129.42 70.01
CA MET A 1 -35.00 -128.02 69.73
C MET A 1 -36.18 -127.35 69.04
N LEU A 2 -36.95 -126.55 69.78
CA LEU A 2 -38.11 -125.83 69.24
C LEU A 2 -37.60 -124.50 68.70
N ILE A 3 -37.68 -124.32 67.39
CA ILE A 3 -37.48 -123.00 66.79
C ILE A 3 -38.77 -122.23 67.05
N ASP A 4 -38.72 -121.25 67.95
CA ASP A 4 -39.83 -120.31 68.16
C ASP A 4 -39.98 -119.43 66.91
N TRP A 5 -40.90 -119.83 66.03
CA TRP A 5 -41.23 -119.10 64.80
C TRP A 5 -41.69 -117.65 65.06
N PHE A 6 -42.24 -117.41 66.27
CA PHE A 6 -42.56 -116.08 66.78
C PHE A 6 -41.31 -115.22 67.01
N THR A 7 -40.26 -115.80 67.58
CA THR A 7 -38.97 -115.13 67.84
C THR A 7 -38.26 -114.80 66.53
N VAL A 8 -38.34 -115.69 65.53
CA VAL A 8 -37.81 -115.43 64.18
C VAL A 8 -38.58 -114.28 63.51
N GLY A 9 -39.92 -114.26 63.59
CA GLY A 9 -40.74 -113.15 63.08
C GLY A 9 -40.41 -111.81 63.74
N ALA A 10 -40.25 -111.79 65.07
CA ALA A 10 -39.85 -110.59 65.82
C ALA A 10 -38.43 -110.11 65.48
N GLN A 11 -37.48 -111.03 65.25
CA GLN A 11 -36.12 -110.69 64.80
C GLN A 11 -36.10 -110.10 63.38
N VAL A 12 -36.89 -110.66 62.45
CA VAL A 12 -37.04 -110.11 61.09
C VAL A 12 -37.66 -108.71 61.15
N LEU A 13 -38.68 -108.50 61.99
CA LEU A 13 -39.27 -107.18 62.19
C LEU A 13 -38.25 -106.18 62.76
N ASN A 14 -37.47 -106.57 63.77
CA ASN A 14 -36.40 -105.73 64.34
C ASN A 14 -35.32 -105.39 63.30
N PHE A 15 -34.91 -106.37 62.48
CA PHE A 15 -33.97 -106.12 61.39
C PHE A 15 -34.54 -105.17 60.33
N LEU A 16 -35.81 -105.32 59.95
CA LEU A 16 -36.48 -104.41 59.02
C LEU A 16 -36.58 -102.98 59.58
N ILE A 17 -36.90 -102.83 60.86
CA ILE A 17 -36.91 -101.52 61.54
C ILE A 17 -35.51 -100.92 61.52
N LEU A 18 -34.46 -101.69 61.83
CA LEU A 18 -33.07 -101.24 61.82
C LEU A 18 -32.62 -100.82 60.41
N VAL A 19 -32.92 -101.62 59.38
CA VAL A 19 -32.59 -101.30 57.98
C VAL A 19 -33.33 -100.04 57.53
N TRP A 20 -34.60 -99.88 57.92
CA TRP A 20 -35.35 -98.67 57.64
C TRP A 20 -34.74 -97.43 58.31
N LEU A 21 -34.34 -97.55 59.59
CA LEU A 21 -33.67 -96.49 60.34
C LEU A 21 -32.31 -96.13 59.72
N LEU A 22 -31.49 -97.12 59.35
CA LEU A 22 -30.21 -96.91 58.68
C LEU A 22 -30.37 -96.26 57.30
N LYS A 23 -31.36 -96.69 56.51
CA LYS A 23 -31.67 -96.10 55.22
C LYS A 23 -32.05 -94.63 55.35
N ARG A 24 -32.87 -94.30 56.35
CA ARG A 24 -33.41 -92.95 56.58
C ARG A 24 -32.41 -92.01 57.25
N PHE A 25 -31.67 -92.47 58.26
CA PHE A 25 -30.80 -91.63 59.10
C PHE A 25 -29.33 -91.64 58.70
N LEU A 26 -28.81 -92.67 58.04
CA LEU A 26 -27.39 -92.72 57.65
C LEU A 26 -27.22 -92.65 56.13
N TYR A 27 -27.84 -93.55 55.37
CA TYR A 27 -27.57 -93.67 53.94
C TYR A 27 -28.04 -92.44 53.15
N GLN A 28 -29.30 -92.04 53.30
CA GLN A 28 -29.85 -90.85 52.63
C GLN A 28 -29.04 -89.58 52.91
N PRO A 29 -28.81 -89.14 54.16
CA PRO A 29 -28.07 -87.90 54.40
C PRO A 29 -26.59 -87.96 53.99
N ILE A 30 -25.96 -89.14 53.94
CA ILE A 30 -24.57 -89.29 53.44
C ILE A 30 -24.52 -89.17 51.92
N LEU A 31 -25.45 -89.82 51.19
CA LEU A 31 -25.58 -89.69 49.75
C LEU A 31 -25.91 -88.24 49.36
N ASP A 32 -26.88 -87.62 50.03
CA ASP A 32 -27.24 -86.22 49.80
C ASP A 32 -26.05 -85.29 50.03
N ALA A 33 -25.19 -85.56 51.03
CA ALA A 33 -23.99 -84.78 51.29
C ALA A 33 -22.89 -84.97 50.23
N ILE A 34 -22.76 -86.16 49.64
CA ILE A 34 -21.84 -86.44 48.54
C ILE A 34 -22.35 -85.75 47.26
N ASP A 35 -23.62 -85.92 46.92
CA ASP A 35 -24.26 -85.29 45.76
C ASP A 35 -24.18 -83.77 45.85
N THR A 36 -24.41 -83.20 47.04
CA THR A 36 -24.27 -81.75 47.29
C THR A 36 -22.84 -81.27 47.06
N ARG A 37 -21.83 -82.06 47.45
CA ARG A 37 -20.42 -81.72 47.21
C ARG A 37 -20.07 -81.83 45.72
N GLU A 38 -20.52 -82.88 45.05
CA GLU A 38 -20.30 -83.09 43.62
C GLU A 38 -20.93 -81.97 42.80
N LEU A 39 -22.20 -81.62 43.08
CA LEU A 39 -22.90 -80.48 42.48
C LEU A 39 -22.18 -79.15 42.73
N ARG A 40 -21.65 -78.93 43.95
CA ARG A 40 -20.91 -77.71 44.28
C ARG A 40 -19.61 -77.60 43.48
N ILE A 41 -18.83 -78.68 43.43
CA ILE A 41 -17.57 -78.71 42.65
C ILE A 41 -17.86 -78.54 41.17
N ALA A 42 -18.86 -79.24 40.63
CA ALA A 42 -19.27 -79.12 39.24
C ALA A 42 -19.70 -77.68 38.91
N LYS A 43 -20.45 -77.03 39.82
CA LYS A 43 -20.86 -75.63 39.67
C LYS A 43 -19.66 -74.67 39.75
N GLU A 44 -18.77 -74.84 40.73
CA GLU A 44 -17.57 -74.00 40.86
C GLU A 44 -16.66 -74.12 39.64
N LEU A 45 -16.51 -75.33 39.08
CA LEU A 45 -15.73 -75.55 37.86
C LEU A 45 -16.40 -74.88 36.63
N ALA A 46 -17.72 -75.04 36.49
CA ALA A 46 -18.48 -74.41 35.42
C ALA A 46 -18.45 -72.86 35.52
N ASP A 47 -18.57 -72.31 36.74
CA ASP A 47 -18.47 -70.87 36.99
C ASP A 47 -17.06 -70.36 36.68
N ALA A 48 -16.01 -71.13 37.01
CA ALA A 48 -14.63 -70.78 36.68
C ALA A 48 -14.36 -70.82 35.17
N ASP A 49 -14.87 -71.82 34.45
CA ASP A 49 -14.76 -71.92 32.99
C ASP A 49 -15.54 -70.79 32.30
N ALA A 50 -16.73 -70.46 32.78
CA ALA A 50 -17.51 -69.33 32.29
C ALA A 50 -16.77 -68.00 32.50
N GLN A 51 -16.23 -67.75 33.70
CA GLN A 51 -15.44 -66.55 33.99
C GLN A 51 -14.19 -66.47 33.11
N LYS A 52 -13.51 -67.58 32.85
CA LYS A 52 -12.35 -67.63 31.97
C LYS A 52 -12.73 -67.32 30.52
N ALA A 53 -13.85 -67.86 30.04
CA ALA A 53 -14.37 -67.57 28.71
C ALA A 53 -14.76 -66.10 28.56
N ASP A 54 -15.44 -65.52 29.55
CA ASP A 54 -15.83 -64.11 29.55
C ASP A 54 -14.63 -63.17 29.64
N ALA A 55 -13.62 -63.52 30.46
CA ALA A 55 -12.36 -62.78 30.53
C ALA A 55 -11.60 -62.81 29.19
N SER A 56 -11.60 -63.97 28.49
CA SER A 56 -11.00 -64.07 27.15
C SER A 56 -11.73 -63.20 26.15
N ARG A 57 -13.07 -63.25 26.12
CA ARG A 57 -13.89 -62.41 25.22
C ARG A 57 -13.69 -60.92 25.49
N ALA A 58 -13.67 -60.52 26.77
CA ALA A 58 -13.43 -59.13 27.16
C ALA A 58 -12.03 -58.66 26.73
N ARG A 59 -11.02 -59.54 26.85
CA ARG A 59 -9.65 -59.25 26.38
C ARG A 59 -9.60 -59.06 24.87
N ASP A 60 -10.25 -59.94 24.11
CA ASP A 60 -10.26 -59.87 22.64
C ASP A 60 -11.01 -58.62 22.17
N ASP A 61 -12.16 -58.30 22.76
CA ASP A 61 -12.91 -57.07 22.48
C ASP A 61 -12.10 -55.81 22.81
N TYR A 62 -11.41 -55.79 23.96
CA TYR A 62 -10.51 -54.69 24.31
C TYR A 62 -9.37 -54.53 23.32
N GLN A 63 -8.75 -55.63 22.89
CA GLN A 63 -7.67 -55.59 21.89
C GLN A 63 -8.17 -55.05 20.55
N ASN A 64 -9.34 -55.50 20.09
CA ASN A 64 -9.96 -55.02 18.85
C ASN A 64 -10.30 -53.53 18.93
N LYS A 65 -10.93 -53.09 20.02
CA LYS A 65 -11.24 -51.67 20.27
C LYS A 65 -9.98 -50.82 20.33
N HIS A 66 -8.92 -51.32 20.98
CA HIS A 66 -7.66 -50.61 21.07
C HIS A 66 -6.96 -50.47 19.71
N ILE A 67 -7.01 -51.49 18.85
CA ILE A 67 -6.51 -51.41 17.48
C ILE A 67 -7.32 -50.41 16.65
N ALA A 68 -8.66 -50.47 16.74
CA ALA A 68 -9.55 -49.53 16.05
C ALA A 68 -9.28 -48.08 16.49
N PHE A 69 -9.17 -47.84 17.80
CA PHE A 69 -8.88 -46.52 18.36
C PHE A 69 -7.51 -45.99 17.91
N LYS A 70 -6.48 -46.84 17.88
CA LYS A 70 -5.17 -46.44 17.34
C LYS A 70 -5.27 -46.04 15.88
N LYS A 71 -5.97 -46.82 15.06
CA LYS A 71 -6.15 -46.52 13.62
C LYS A 71 -6.90 -45.21 13.41
N GLU A 72 -7.97 -44.98 14.17
CA GLU A 72 -8.75 -43.74 14.10
C GLU A 72 -7.94 -42.52 14.54
N ARG A 73 -7.20 -42.65 15.66
CA ARG A 73 -6.29 -41.60 16.14
C ARG A 73 -5.22 -41.27 15.11
N ASP A 74 -4.59 -42.27 14.51
CA ASP A 74 -3.53 -42.06 13.53
C ASP A 74 -4.09 -41.42 12.25
N ALA A 75 -5.29 -41.82 11.81
CA ALA A 75 -5.99 -41.18 10.69
C ALA A 75 -6.35 -39.72 10.98
N LEU A 76 -6.87 -39.42 12.18
CA LEU A 76 -7.21 -38.05 12.58
C LEU A 76 -5.96 -37.18 12.70
N MET A 77 -4.85 -37.73 13.19
CA MET A 77 -3.58 -37.01 13.26
C MET A 77 -3.00 -36.74 11.87
N GLN A 78 -3.10 -37.70 10.94
CA GLN A 78 -2.70 -37.49 9.55
C GLN A 78 -3.56 -36.40 8.89
N GLN A 79 -4.88 -36.46 9.02
CA GLN A 79 -5.78 -35.44 8.49
C GLN A 79 -5.51 -34.05 9.08
N ALA A 80 -5.26 -33.96 10.38
CA ALA A 80 -4.88 -32.71 11.04
C ALA A 80 -3.55 -32.16 10.49
N THR A 81 -2.57 -33.03 10.25
CA THR A 81 -1.27 -32.65 9.68
C THR A 81 -1.40 -32.18 8.24
N GLU A 82 -2.19 -32.87 7.42
CA GLU A 82 -2.47 -32.49 6.02
C GLU A 82 -3.21 -31.15 5.94
N THR A 83 -4.20 -30.94 6.80
CA THR A 83 -4.95 -29.68 6.89
C THR A 83 -4.01 -28.54 7.32
N ALA A 84 -3.19 -28.77 8.35
CA ALA A 84 -2.21 -27.78 8.81
C ALA A 84 -1.16 -27.44 7.73
N ASN A 85 -0.70 -28.43 6.97
CA ASN A 85 0.23 -28.21 5.86
C ASN A 85 -0.41 -27.42 4.72
N THR A 86 -1.65 -27.76 4.34
CA THR A 86 -2.42 -27.03 3.32
C THR A 86 -2.62 -25.58 3.73
N GLU A 87 -3.04 -25.35 4.98
CA GLU A 87 -3.27 -24.00 5.49
C GLU A 87 -1.96 -23.20 5.60
N ARG A 88 -0.87 -23.85 6.03
CA ARG A 88 0.47 -23.25 6.02
C ARG A 88 0.88 -22.81 4.62
N LEU A 89 0.68 -23.65 3.60
CA LEU A 89 0.99 -23.32 2.21
C LEU A 89 0.12 -22.16 1.71
N ARG A 90 -1.18 -22.16 2.04
CA ARG A 90 -2.11 -21.07 1.72
C ARG A 90 -1.62 -19.75 2.31
N LEU A 91 -1.40 -19.69 3.62
CA LEU A 91 -0.92 -18.50 4.32
C LEU A 91 0.43 -18.01 3.78
N LEU A 92 1.32 -18.93 3.43
CA LEU A 92 2.64 -18.57 2.88
C LEU A 92 2.53 -18.03 1.44
N SER A 93 1.59 -18.54 0.64
CA SER A 93 1.29 -17.98 -0.68
C SER A 93 0.67 -16.59 -0.58
N GLU A 94 -0.27 -16.37 0.34
CA GLU A 94 -0.88 -15.07 0.61
C GLU A 94 0.14 -14.05 1.10
N ALA A 95 1.01 -14.45 2.03
CA ALA A 95 2.09 -13.59 2.50
C ALA A 95 3.06 -13.20 1.37
N ARG A 96 3.38 -14.12 0.46
CA ARG A 96 4.22 -13.84 -0.71
C ARG A 96 3.53 -12.88 -1.68
N GLN A 97 2.24 -13.09 -1.95
CA GLN A 97 1.47 -12.21 -2.83
C GLN A 97 1.36 -10.80 -2.23
N ALA A 98 1.03 -10.68 -0.94
CA ALA A 98 0.99 -9.40 -0.24
C ALA A 98 2.35 -8.69 -0.26
N ALA A 99 3.45 -9.43 -0.04
CA ALA A 99 4.79 -8.88 -0.10
C ALA A 99 5.16 -8.38 -1.52
N ALA A 100 4.77 -9.13 -2.56
CA ALA A 100 4.98 -8.72 -3.95
C ALA A 100 4.18 -7.45 -4.29
N THR A 101 2.89 -7.39 -3.92
CA THR A 101 2.05 -6.20 -4.10
C THR A 101 2.62 -4.99 -3.37
N LEU A 102 3.06 -5.15 -2.12
CA LEU A 102 3.67 -4.07 -1.36
C LEU A 102 5.02 -3.62 -1.96
N SER A 103 5.79 -4.55 -2.53
CA SER A 103 7.03 -4.23 -3.23
C SER A 103 6.76 -3.40 -4.48
N GLU A 104 5.77 -3.77 -5.29
CA GLU A 104 5.38 -3.04 -6.50
C GLU A 104 4.88 -1.63 -6.14
N GLN A 105 3.98 -1.52 -5.16
CA GLN A 105 3.46 -0.24 -4.68
C GLN A 105 4.58 0.69 -4.19
N ARG A 106 5.55 0.16 -3.45
CA ARG A 106 6.75 0.92 -3.02
C ARG A 106 7.61 1.33 -4.20
N HIS A 107 7.78 0.46 -5.19
CA HIS A 107 8.56 0.80 -6.38
C HIS A 107 7.91 1.95 -7.16
N GLU A 108 6.59 1.87 -7.39
CA GLU A 108 5.85 2.94 -8.03
C GLU A 108 5.87 4.25 -7.23
N SER A 109 5.72 4.19 -5.91
CA SER A 109 5.76 5.39 -5.06
C SER A 109 7.12 6.07 -5.13
N MET A 110 8.21 5.30 -5.02
CA MET A 110 9.58 5.82 -5.19
C MET A 110 9.77 6.44 -6.57
N GLN A 111 9.29 5.82 -7.64
CA GLN A 111 9.39 6.41 -8.98
C GLN A 111 8.61 7.72 -9.10
N ARG A 112 7.40 7.80 -8.51
CA ARG A 112 6.61 9.04 -8.47
C ARG A 112 7.33 10.13 -7.67
N GLU A 113 7.87 9.80 -6.51
CA GLU A 113 8.65 10.72 -5.67
C GLU A 113 9.89 11.24 -6.41
N LEU A 114 10.65 10.37 -7.09
CA LEU A 114 11.79 10.79 -7.91
C LEU A 114 11.38 11.75 -9.03
N MET A 115 10.27 11.48 -9.72
CA MET A 115 9.77 12.39 -10.76
C MET A 115 9.32 13.75 -10.20
N VAL A 116 8.71 13.77 -9.02
CA VAL A 116 8.34 15.02 -8.33
C VAL A 116 9.60 15.78 -7.90
N LEU A 117 10.56 15.09 -7.29
CA LEU A 117 11.82 15.67 -6.85
C LEU A 117 12.63 16.25 -8.01
N GLN A 118 12.74 15.54 -9.13
CA GLN A 118 13.43 16.03 -10.33
C GLN A 118 12.77 17.29 -10.89
N ARG A 119 11.43 17.34 -10.92
CA ARG A 119 10.70 18.55 -11.35
C ARG A 119 10.95 19.72 -10.42
N GLU A 120 10.92 19.48 -9.11
CA GLU A 120 11.12 20.53 -8.11
C GLU A 120 12.57 21.05 -8.12
N ILE A 121 13.56 20.17 -8.27
CA ILE A 121 14.96 20.56 -8.46
C ILE A 121 15.11 21.37 -9.76
N GLY A 122 14.52 20.91 -10.86
CA GLY A 122 14.55 21.65 -12.13
C GLY A 122 13.98 23.06 -11.99
N ARG A 123 12.81 23.18 -11.37
CA ARG A 123 12.14 24.47 -11.12
C ARG A 123 12.99 25.39 -10.23
N ARG A 124 13.56 24.88 -9.14
CA ARG A 124 14.42 25.69 -8.26
C ARG A 124 15.70 26.14 -8.95
N THR A 125 16.36 25.23 -9.68
CA THR A 125 17.56 25.56 -10.45
C THR A 125 17.27 26.64 -11.48
N GLN A 126 16.13 26.58 -12.18
CA GLN A 126 15.72 27.64 -13.10
C GLN A 126 15.58 28.98 -12.37
N GLN A 127 14.84 29.01 -11.27
CA GLN A 127 14.63 30.23 -10.49
C GLN A 127 15.97 30.83 -10.03
N GLU A 128 16.89 30.02 -9.53
CA GLU A 128 18.22 30.46 -9.10
C GLU A 128 19.07 30.96 -10.28
N VAL A 129 19.09 30.25 -11.41
CA VAL A 129 19.83 30.68 -12.62
C VAL A 129 19.29 32.01 -13.13
N PHE A 130 17.97 32.18 -13.17
CA PHE A 130 17.36 33.45 -13.57
C PHE A 130 17.65 34.56 -12.56
N ALA A 131 17.61 34.29 -11.25
CA ALA A 131 17.97 35.26 -10.22
C ALA A 131 19.43 35.71 -10.35
N ILE A 132 20.35 34.76 -10.54
CA ILE A 132 21.77 35.05 -10.76
C ILE A 132 21.98 35.81 -12.08
N ALA A 133 21.29 35.44 -13.16
CA ALA A 133 21.38 36.13 -14.43
C ALA A 133 20.87 37.58 -14.33
N ARG A 134 19.73 37.81 -13.66
CA ARG A 134 19.22 39.16 -13.35
C ARG A 134 20.24 39.96 -12.56
N LYS A 135 20.79 39.37 -11.49
CA LYS A 135 21.79 40.03 -10.64
C LYS A 135 23.06 40.36 -11.42
N ALA A 136 23.60 39.42 -12.20
CA ALA A 136 24.79 39.65 -13.01
C ALA A 136 24.55 40.72 -14.08
N LEU A 137 23.40 40.72 -14.75
CA LEU A 137 23.05 41.76 -15.74
C LEU A 137 22.85 43.13 -15.09
N ASN A 138 22.40 43.18 -13.84
CA ASN A 138 22.34 44.41 -13.06
C ASN A 138 23.74 44.88 -12.63
N ASP A 139 24.59 43.96 -12.15
CA ASP A 139 25.97 44.25 -11.73
C ASP A 139 26.86 44.67 -12.92
N LEU A 140 26.58 44.16 -14.13
CA LEU A 140 27.27 44.53 -15.38
C LEU A 140 26.62 45.72 -16.11
N ALA A 141 25.48 46.22 -15.64
CA ALA A 141 24.88 47.44 -16.17
C ALA A 141 25.73 48.64 -15.73
N GLY A 142 26.71 48.97 -16.57
CA GLY A 142 27.45 50.24 -16.53
C GLY A 142 27.14 51.08 -17.76
N GLY A 143 27.74 52.28 -17.85
CA GLY A 143 27.41 53.31 -18.85
C GLY A 143 27.39 52.88 -20.33
N ASP A 144 28.21 51.90 -20.72
CA ASP A 144 28.22 51.37 -22.10
C ASP A 144 26.98 50.53 -22.41
N LEU A 145 26.47 49.75 -21.44
CA LEU A 145 25.25 48.97 -21.60
C LEU A 145 24.03 49.91 -21.56
N GLU A 146 24.00 50.83 -20.61
CA GLU A 146 22.96 51.87 -20.46
C GLU A 146 22.75 52.65 -21.76
N THR A 147 23.85 53.05 -22.42
CA THR A 147 23.81 53.72 -23.72
C THR A 147 23.15 52.84 -24.80
N ARG A 148 23.53 51.56 -24.88
CA ARG A 148 22.92 50.63 -25.86
C ARG A 148 21.45 50.35 -25.56
N ILE A 149 21.04 50.38 -24.28
CA ILE A 149 19.64 50.23 -23.87
C ILE A 149 18.82 51.40 -24.41
N VAL A 150 19.32 52.64 -24.30
CA VAL A 150 18.68 53.84 -24.86
C VAL A 150 18.54 53.72 -26.37
N ASP A 151 19.62 53.37 -27.07
CA ASP A 151 19.60 53.25 -28.53
C ASP A 151 18.56 52.22 -28.99
N ARG A 152 18.50 51.05 -28.33
CA ARG A 152 17.52 50.00 -28.64
C ARG A 152 16.09 50.42 -28.32
N PHE A 153 15.90 51.20 -27.27
CA PHE A 153 14.59 51.75 -26.93
C PHE A 153 14.12 52.77 -27.98
N ILE A 154 15.02 53.66 -28.43
CA ILE A 154 14.74 54.61 -29.52
C ILE A 154 14.38 53.86 -30.82
N ASP A 155 15.14 52.82 -31.17
CA ASP A 155 14.83 51.98 -32.32
C ASP A 155 13.44 51.32 -32.19
N ARG A 156 13.09 50.82 -31.00
CA ARG A 156 11.76 50.25 -30.72
C ARG A 156 10.67 51.31 -30.89
N LEU A 157 10.87 52.53 -30.37
CA LEU A 157 9.92 53.63 -30.52
C LEU A 157 9.66 53.97 -32.00
N ASN A 158 10.71 54.01 -32.83
CA ASN A 158 10.57 54.26 -34.26
C ASN A 158 9.75 53.16 -34.98
N HIS A 159 9.92 51.91 -34.56
CA HIS A 159 9.26 50.73 -35.14
C HIS A 159 7.97 50.29 -34.43
N LEU A 160 7.41 51.12 -33.53
CA LEU A 160 6.14 50.83 -32.87
C LEU A 160 5.03 50.52 -33.89
N GLY A 161 4.16 49.55 -33.57
CA GLY A 161 3.01 49.20 -34.40
C GLY A 161 1.99 50.34 -34.46
N ARG A 162 1.13 50.36 -35.49
CA ARG A 162 0.10 51.42 -35.63
C ARG A 162 -0.82 51.47 -34.40
N ASP A 163 -1.27 50.31 -33.93
CA ASP A 163 -2.19 50.21 -32.79
C ASP A 163 -1.57 50.75 -31.48
N GLU A 164 -0.28 50.48 -31.24
CA GLU A 164 0.46 50.98 -30.07
C GLU A 164 0.70 52.49 -30.17
N LYS A 165 1.04 52.99 -31.37
CA LYS A 165 1.19 54.43 -31.65
C LYS A 165 -0.14 55.17 -31.41
N ASP A 166 -1.22 54.67 -32.00
CA ASP A 166 -2.55 55.26 -31.88
C ASP A 166 -3.02 55.25 -30.41
N GLY A 167 -2.75 54.17 -29.68
CA GLY A 167 -3.02 54.07 -28.24
C GLY A 167 -2.29 55.14 -27.42
N LEU A 168 -0.99 55.35 -27.67
CA LEU A 168 -0.21 56.39 -26.99
C LEU A 168 -0.70 57.81 -27.34
N VAL A 169 -1.00 58.08 -28.61
CA VAL A 169 -1.51 59.38 -29.06
C VAL A 169 -2.86 59.68 -28.40
N LEU A 170 -3.77 58.70 -28.37
CA LEU A 170 -5.06 58.85 -27.69
C LEU A 170 -4.88 59.08 -26.19
N ALA A 171 -3.99 58.34 -25.53
CA ALA A 171 -3.71 58.51 -24.11
C ALA A 171 -3.19 59.93 -23.78
N LEU A 172 -2.35 60.49 -24.64
CA LEU A 172 -1.84 61.86 -24.53
C LEU A 172 -2.91 62.94 -24.77
N GLN A 173 -3.87 62.70 -25.66
CA GLN A 173 -4.98 63.64 -25.91
C GLN A 173 -6.01 63.65 -24.79
N HIS A 174 -6.23 62.50 -24.15
CA HIS A 174 -7.24 62.34 -23.10
C HIS A 174 -6.70 62.54 -21.67
N SER A 175 -5.39 62.39 -21.46
CA SER A 175 -4.74 62.61 -20.17
C SER A 175 -4.14 64.02 -20.07
N ARG A 176 -4.25 64.65 -18.89
CA ARG A 176 -3.53 65.90 -18.57
C ARG A 176 -2.14 65.63 -17.98
N GLU A 177 -1.77 64.36 -17.82
CA GLU A 177 -0.50 63.96 -17.23
C GLU A 177 0.63 64.07 -18.25
N PRO A 178 1.82 64.56 -17.83
CA PRO A 178 2.99 64.58 -18.69
C PRO A 178 3.41 63.16 -19.06
N LEU A 179 4.06 63.04 -20.20
CA LEU A 179 4.63 61.78 -20.65
C LEU A 179 5.78 61.40 -19.71
N LEU A 180 5.71 60.22 -19.08
CA LEU A 180 6.65 59.84 -18.05
C LEU A 180 7.64 58.81 -18.60
N VAL A 181 8.92 59.17 -18.63
CA VAL A 181 10.04 58.30 -18.97
C VAL A 181 10.71 57.84 -17.68
N ARG A 182 10.72 56.53 -17.44
CA ARG A 182 11.41 55.90 -16.32
C ARG A 182 12.67 55.20 -16.79
N SER A 183 13.78 55.45 -16.11
CA SER A 183 15.05 54.73 -16.34
C SER A 183 15.67 54.31 -15.01
N VAL A 184 16.50 53.27 -15.07
CA VAL A 184 17.25 52.74 -13.90
C VAL A 184 18.46 53.61 -13.57
N PHE A 185 18.94 54.33 -14.58
CA PHE A 185 20.14 55.15 -14.56
C PHE A 185 19.84 56.58 -15.00
N ASP A 186 20.72 57.50 -14.64
CA ASP A 186 20.58 58.90 -15.02
C ASP A 186 20.89 59.06 -16.50
N LEU A 187 19.88 59.38 -17.31
CA LEU A 187 20.03 59.53 -18.75
C LEU A 187 20.94 60.73 -19.07
N PRO A 188 22.08 60.52 -19.76
CA PRO A 188 22.94 61.59 -20.22
C PRO A 188 22.18 62.66 -21.03
N PRO A 189 22.54 63.95 -20.94
CA PRO A 189 21.82 65.03 -21.61
C PRO A 189 21.67 64.84 -23.13
N ALA A 190 22.69 64.28 -23.78
CA ALA A 190 22.66 63.99 -25.22
C ALA A 190 21.57 62.95 -25.57
N GLN A 191 21.46 61.89 -24.78
CA GLN A 191 20.46 60.83 -24.95
C GLN A 191 19.05 61.31 -24.63
N ARG A 192 18.89 62.15 -23.59
CA ARG A 192 17.61 62.81 -23.30
C ARG A 192 17.13 63.63 -24.49
N ALA A 193 18.01 64.46 -25.08
CA ALA A 193 17.67 65.27 -26.25
C ALA A 193 17.26 64.41 -27.46
N THR A 194 17.94 63.29 -27.71
CA THR A 194 17.56 62.35 -28.77
C THR A 194 16.20 61.69 -28.50
N LEU A 195 15.96 61.25 -27.26
CA LEU A 195 14.68 60.68 -26.83
C LEU A 195 13.53 61.67 -26.98
N GLU A 196 13.71 62.92 -26.55
CA GLU A 196 12.72 63.99 -26.71
C GLU A 196 12.39 64.25 -28.18
N ALA A 197 13.41 64.32 -29.05
CA ALA A 197 13.20 64.53 -30.49
C ALA A 197 12.38 63.38 -31.13
N VAL A 198 12.67 62.13 -30.75
CA VAL A 198 11.95 60.94 -31.25
C VAL A 198 10.51 60.93 -30.74
N ILE A 199 10.32 61.22 -29.45
CA ILE A 199 9.00 61.34 -28.81
C ILE A 199 8.16 62.43 -29.49
N GLN A 200 8.73 63.61 -29.73
CA GLN A 200 8.05 64.71 -30.41
C GLN A 200 7.68 64.36 -31.85
N THR A 201 8.55 63.62 -32.54
CA THR A 201 8.27 63.15 -33.91
C THR A 201 7.13 62.13 -33.94
N LEU A 202 7.06 61.25 -32.93
CA LEU A 202 6.05 60.20 -32.84
C LEU A 202 4.68 60.70 -32.33
N LEU A 203 4.68 61.67 -31.41
CA LEU A 203 3.50 62.07 -30.64
C LEU A 203 3.05 63.52 -30.88
N GLY A 204 3.84 64.33 -31.59
CA GLY A 204 3.56 65.74 -31.89
C GLY A 204 4.42 66.73 -31.08
N ALA A 205 4.48 67.99 -31.54
CA ALA A 205 5.53 68.96 -31.18
C ALA A 205 5.47 69.59 -29.77
N GLU A 206 4.51 69.24 -28.89
CA GLU A 206 4.35 69.88 -27.57
C GLU A 206 4.23 68.88 -26.40
N THR A 207 4.86 67.71 -26.50
CA THR A 207 4.85 66.72 -25.42
C THR A 207 5.78 67.13 -24.28
N LYS A 208 5.23 67.46 -23.11
CA LYS A 208 6.02 67.63 -21.89
C LYS A 208 6.44 66.26 -21.34
N THR A 209 7.72 65.96 -21.40
CA THR A 209 8.32 64.75 -20.84
C THR A 209 8.81 64.99 -19.41
N HIS A 210 8.52 64.05 -18.53
CA HIS A 210 9.10 63.98 -17.20
C HIS A 210 9.98 62.75 -17.08
N TYR A 211 11.18 62.92 -16.54
CA TYR A 211 12.14 61.84 -16.35
C TYR A 211 12.20 61.47 -14.87
N GLU A 212 11.95 60.20 -14.57
CA GLU A 212 11.98 59.65 -13.23
C GLU A 212 12.97 58.47 -13.16
N MET A 213 13.73 58.41 -12.07
CA MET A 213 14.62 57.28 -11.78
C MET A 213 13.84 56.21 -11.03
N THR A 214 13.79 54.99 -11.57
CA THR A 214 13.09 53.87 -10.92
C THR A 214 14.05 52.69 -10.76
N PRO A 215 14.65 52.51 -9.56
CA PRO A 215 15.61 51.43 -9.29
C PRO A 215 15.03 50.02 -9.40
N ASP A 216 13.70 49.90 -9.34
CA ASP A 216 12.98 48.63 -9.35
C ASP A 216 12.86 48.01 -10.76
N LEU A 217 13.20 48.77 -11.81
CA LEU A 217 13.29 48.24 -13.18
C LEU A 217 14.65 47.53 -13.34
N VAL A 218 14.70 46.30 -13.86
CA VAL A 218 16.00 45.68 -14.17
C VAL A 218 16.46 46.13 -15.55
N SER A 219 17.48 46.99 -15.58
CA SER A 219 18.22 47.45 -16.77
C SER A 219 17.32 47.71 -17.99
N GLY A 220 16.57 48.82 -17.94
CA GLY A 220 15.63 49.19 -19.00
C GLY A 220 15.16 50.63 -18.94
N ILE A 221 14.37 51.00 -19.96
CA ILE A 221 13.69 52.29 -20.08
C ILE A 221 12.23 52.04 -20.38
N GLU A 222 11.37 52.84 -19.78
CA GLU A 222 9.93 52.77 -19.94
C GLU A 222 9.36 54.14 -20.25
N LEU A 223 8.45 54.18 -21.21
CA LEU A 223 7.60 55.31 -21.53
C LEU A 223 6.16 54.97 -21.15
N SER A 224 5.54 55.81 -20.33
CA SER A 224 4.17 55.61 -19.88
C SER A 224 3.34 56.89 -19.97
N CYS A 225 2.09 56.78 -20.39
CA CYS A 225 1.10 57.85 -20.38
C CYS A 225 -0.32 57.29 -20.37
N GLY A 226 -1.18 57.78 -19.48
CA GLY A 226 -2.62 57.50 -19.52
C GLY A 226 -2.99 56.00 -19.52
N GLY A 227 -2.21 55.18 -18.83
CA GLY A 227 -2.40 53.72 -18.78
C GLY A 227 -1.79 52.92 -19.95
N GLN A 228 -1.24 53.59 -20.96
CA GLN A 228 -0.43 52.97 -22.02
C GLN A 228 1.05 52.97 -21.61
N LYS A 229 1.74 51.87 -21.95
CA LYS A 229 3.13 51.64 -21.58
C LYS A 229 3.91 51.02 -22.74
N VAL A 230 5.07 51.58 -23.02
CA VAL A 230 6.08 50.97 -23.90
C VAL A 230 7.38 50.91 -23.12
N ALA A 231 7.86 49.70 -22.84
CA ALA A 231 9.14 49.49 -22.18
C ALA A 231 10.11 48.79 -23.09
N TRP A 232 11.40 48.92 -22.84
CA TRP A 232 12.40 47.95 -23.27
C TRP A 232 13.26 47.68 -22.04
N ASN A 233 13.17 46.47 -21.52
CA ASN A 233 13.92 46.03 -20.35
C ASN A 233 14.42 44.59 -20.56
N ILE A 234 15.48 44.23 -19.86
CA ILE A 234 16.05 42.89 -19.90
C ILE A 234 15.11 41.87 -19.24
N ASP A 235 14.25 42.32 -18.32
CA ASP A 235 13.23 41.51 -17.66
C ASP A 235 12.25 40.85 -18.63
N GLU A 236 11.80 41.54 -19.68
CA GLU A 236 10.91 40.97 -20.72
C GLU A 236 11.58 39.79 -21.44
N TYR A 237 12.89 39.90 -21.74
CA TYR A 237 13.64 38.82 -22.37
C TYR A 237 13.82 37.63 -21.44
N LEU A 238 14.16 37.88 -20.17
CA LEU A 238 14.30 36.82 -19.18
C LEU A 238 12.96 36.15 -18.85
N ALA A 239 11.87 36.92 -18.79
CA ALA A 239 10.52 36.38 -18.59
C ALA A 239 10.07 35.54 -19.79
N SER A 240 10.37 35.97 -21.01
CA SER A 240 10.09 35.20 -22.23
C SER A 240 10.89 33.89 -22.27
N LEU A 241 12.18 33.94 -21.92
CA LEU A 241 13.03 32.73 -21.82
C LEU A 241 12.51 31.78 -20.73
N GLN A 242 12.15 32.32 -19.56
CA GLN A 242 11.58 31.54 -18.46
C GLN A 242 10.30 30.83 -18.90
N LYS A 243 9.38 31.56 -19.54
CA LYS A 243 8.12 31.00 -20.05
C LYS A 243 8.36 29.91 -21.09
N GLY A 244 9.24 30.14 -22.06
CA GLY A 244 9.57 29.12 -23.08
C GLY A 244 10.19 27.86 -22.48
N LEU A 245 10.98 28.01 -21.41
CA LEU A 245 11.59 26.89 -20.69
C LEU A 245 10.57 26.13 -19.83
N GLU A 246 9.64 26.83 -19.18
CA GLU A 246 8.50 26.22 -18.47
C GLU A 246 7.61 25.42 -19.44
N ASP A 247 7.33 25.96 -20.62
CA ASP A 247 6.56 25.29 -21.67
C ASP A 247 7.26 24.01 -22.14
N LEU A 248 8.57 24.05 -22.42
CA LEU A 248 9.35 22.87 -22.81
C LEU A 248 9.38 21.79 -21.71
N LEU A 249 9.53 22.18 -20.45
CA LEU A 249 9.51 21.24 -19.33
C LEU A 249 8.12 20.65 -19.11
N SER A 250 7.06 21.42 -19.29
CA SER A 250 5.68 20.94 -19.15
C SER A 250 5.33 19.91 -20.22
N VAL A 251 5.72 20.14 -21.48
CA VAL A 251 5.55 19.20 -22.60
C VAL A 251 6.35 17.91 -22.37
N THR A 252 7.59 18.03 -21.90
CA THR A 252 8.44 16.85 -21.60
C THR A 252 7.87 16.01 -20.45
N SER A 253 7.26 16.67 -19.45
CA SER A 253 6.58 16.02 -18.33
C SER A 253 5.31 15.28 -18.80
N ALA A 254 4.48 15.92 -19.63
CA ALA A 254 3.28 15.31 -20.18
C ALA A 254 3.58 14.10 -21.08
N THR A 255 4.60 14.21 -21.93
CA THR A 255 4.99 13.14 -22.87
C THR A 255 5.52 11.90 -22.12
N LYS A 256 6.30 12.09 -21.05
CA LYS A 256 6.75 10.98 -20.19
C LYS A 256 5.62 10.30 -19.43
N THR A 257 4.60 11.07 -19.02
CA THR A 257 3.45 10.55 -18.26
C THR A 257 2.56 9.67 -19.16
N VAL A 258 2.30 10.12 -20.40
CA VAL A 258 1.49 9.37 -21.39
C VAL A 258 2.18 8.08 -21.85
N LYS A 259 3.50 8.14 -22.10
CA LYS A 259 4.25 6.94 -22.53
C LYS A 259 4.28 5.86 -21.44
N LYS A 260 4.39 6.27 -20.17
CA LYS A 260 4.39 5.36 -19.03
C LYS A 260 3.01 4.74 -18.77
N SER A 261 1.91 5.49 -18.94
CA SER A 261 0.55 4.92 -18.83
C SER A 261 0.23 3.92 -19.95
N ALA A 262 0.78 4.11 -21.15
CA ALA A 262 0.61 3.17 -22.25
C ALA A 262 1.36 1.85 -21.99
N GLU A 263 2.59 1.91 -21.49
CA GLU A 263 3.39 0.72 -21.13
C GLU A 263 2.80 -0.06 -19.93
N THR A 264 2.14 0.63 -18.98
CA THR A 264 1.44 -0.04 -17.87
C THR A 264 0.18 -0.76 -18.34
N ASN A 265 -0.59 -0.20 -19.29
CA ASN A 265 -1.78 -0.88 -19.83
C ASN A 265 -1.43 -2.11 -20.68
N GLU A 266 -0.36 -2.03 -21.47
CA GLU A 266 0.05 -3.14 -22.35
C GLU A 266 0.54 -4.37 -21.57
N LYS A 267 1.14 -4.16 -20.39
CA LYS A 267 1.51 -5.25 -19.47
C LYS A 267 0.33 -5.89 -18.74
N VAL A 268 -0.78 -5.17 -18.58
CA VAL A 268 -2.00 -5.71 -17.97
C VAL A 268 -2.78 -6.56 -18.99
N GLU A 269 -2.80 -6.19 -20.27
CA GLU A 269 -3.43 -7.01 -21.33
C GLU A 269 -2.65 -8.28 -21.70
N GLN A 270 -1.32 -8.28 -21.55
CA GLN A 270 -0.48 -9.48 -21.83
C GLN A 270 -0.36 -10.46 -20.64
N GLY A 271 -1.01 -10.17 -19.50
CA GLY A 271 -0.91 -10.94 -18.25
C GLY A 271 -2.16 -11.72 -17.85
N THR A 272 -3.16 -11.88 -18.73
CA THR A 272 -4.37 -12.70 -18.51
C THR A 272 -4.38 -13.94 -19.40
#